data_AF-E4WYX4-F1
#
_entry.id   AF-E4WYX4-F1
#
_cell.length_a   1.000
_cell.length_b   1.000
_cell.length_c   1.000
_cell.angle_alpha   90.00
_cell.angle_beta   90.00
_cell.angle_gamma   90.00
#
_symmetry.space_group_name_H-M   'P 1'
#
loop_
_entity.id
_entity.type
_entity.pdbx_description
1 polymer ?
#
loop_
_entity_poly.entity_id
_entity_poly.type
_entity_poly.pdbx_seq_one_letter_code
_entity_poly.pdbx_strand_id
1 'polypeptide(L)'
;MLNRPWKRGGIVCFTCGIYVIEFIEKIAISKIEKANDHITCVKRELLESKSTSTSKLCKCDKDCEQSSPEARHIQYGHKWINTSTDIDVEVDIASILITMENSGQKVTEHPEYPFIRYLSDIGGCFGLFLGISAATFFGFIELIINIIRKILIAKLCADESEKSDEVSCSATPAEIEYETLKQYRNEIHSYYGELPFQRKTQNVSN
;
A
#
# COMPACT_ATOMS: atom_id res chain seq x y z
N MET A 1 -52.27 3.92 -24.93
CA MET A 1 -51.89 3.74 -23.51
C MET A 1 -51.34 2.33 -23.33
N LEU A 2 -50.02 2.17 -23.34
CA LEU A 2 -49.32 0.89 -23.21
C LEU A 2 -48.50 0.92 -21.93
N ASN A 3 -49.07 0.40 -20.84
CA ASN A 3 -48.38 0.17 -19.58
C ASN A 3 -47.61 -1.16 -19.67
N ARG A 4 -46.29 -1.10 -19.82
CA ARG A 4 -45.42 -2.25 -19.57
C ARG A 4 -44.74 -2.09 -18.21
N PRO A 5 -44.87 -3.06 -17.29
CA PRO A 5 -44.17 -3.02 -16.02
C PRO A 5 -42.68 -3.32 -16.24
N TRP A 6 -41.83 -2.40 -15.79
CA TRP A 6 -40.38 -2.60 -15.70
C TRP A 6 -40.09 -3.65 -14.61
N LYS A 7 -39.70 -4.86 -15.03
CA LYS A 7 -39.08 -5.84 -14.14
C LYS A 7 -37.67 -5.36 -13.80
N ARG A 8 -37.47 -4.92 -12.55
CA ARG A 8 -36.14 -4.72 -11.95
C ARG A 8 -35.51 -6.11 -11.73
N GLY A 9 -34.73 -6.57 -12.69
CA GLY A 9 -33.84 -7.72 -12.54
C GLY A 9 -32.41 -7.22 -12.34
N GLY A 10 -31.68 -7.83 -11.41
CA GLY A 10 -30.23 -7.73 -11.34
C GLY A 10 -29.68 -6.82 -10.23
N ILE A 11 -29.89 -7.20 -8.97
CA ILE A 11 -28.90 -6.89 -7.92
C ILE A 11 -27.75 -7.87 -8.18
N VAL A 12 -26.90 -7.54 -9.16
CA VAL A 12 -25.65 -8.28 -9.40
C VAL A 12 -24.64 -7.81 -8.35
N CYS A 13 -23.99 -8.78 -7.72
CA CYS A 13 -23.11 -8.68 -6.56
C CYS A 13 -22.12 -7.51 -6.58
N PHE A 14 -22.48 -6.41 -5.90
CA PHE A 14 -21.51 -5.36 -5.52
C PHE A 14 -20.43 -5.86 -4.55
N THR A 15 -20.66 -6.99 -3.87
CA THR A 15 -19.71 -7.55 -2.89
C THR A 15 -18.48 -8.17 -3.53
N CYS A 16 -18.55 -8.67 -4.77
CA CYS A 16 -17.40 -9.32 -5.42
C CYS A 16 -16.34 -8.29 -5.87
N GLY A 17 -16.76 -7.08 -6.27
CA GLY A 17 -15.85 -6.00 -6.67
C GLY A 17 -15.02 -5.44 -5.51
N ILE A 18 -15.56 -5.44 -4.29
CA ILE A 18 -14.87 -4.92 -3.10
C ILE A 18 -13.65 -5.81 -2.73
N TYR A 19 -13.78 -7.13 -2.87
CA TYR A 19 -12.67 -8.07 -2.57
C TYR A 19 -11.47 -7.91 -3.50
N VAL A 20 -11.70 -7.57 -4.78
CA VAL A 20 -10.61 -7.36 -5.74
C VAL A 20 -9.84 -6.08 -5.42
N ILE A 21 -10.52 -5.02 -4.99
CA ILE A 21 -9.89 -3.76 -4.60
C ILE A 21 -9.03 -3.94 -3.33
N GLU A 22 -9.55 -4.61 -2.30
CA GLU A 22 -8.76 -4.90 -1.09
C GLU A 22 -7.54 -5.79 -1.37
N PHE A 23 -7.64 -6.72 -2.33
CA PHE A 23 -6.53 -7.61 -2.69
C PHE A 23 -5.41 -6.85 -3.43
N ILE A 24 -5.77 -5.93 -4.34
CA ILE A 24 -4.79 -5.09 -5.04
C ILE A 24 -4.09 -4.14 -4.06
N GLU A 25 -4.83 -3.59 -3.09
CA GLU A 25 -4.27 -2.71 -2.06
C GLU A 25 -3.26 -3.46 -1.17
N LYS A 26 -3.57 -4.70 -0.75
CA LYS A 26 -2.64 -5.55 0.02
C LYS A 26 -1.37 -5.93 -0.76
N ILE A 27 -1.48 -6.20 -2.07
CA ILE A 27 -0.32 -6.50 -2.91
C ILE A 27 0.58 -5.27 -3.07
N ALA A 28 -0.01 -4.09 -3.27
CA ALA A 28 0.73 -2.84 -3.41
C ALA A 28 1.48 -2.47 -2.12
N ILE A 29 0.85 -2.64 -0.96
CA ILE A 29 1.47 -2.35 0.34
C ILE A 29 2.64 -3.31 0.63
N SER A 30 2.52 -4.61 0.30
CA SER A 30 3.59 -5.59 0.59
C SER A 30 4.91 -5.34 -0.16
N LYS A 31 4.88 -4.61 -1.28
CA LYS A 31 6.10 -4.25 -2.02
C LYS A 31 6.81 -3.02 -1.48
N ILE A 32 6.11 -2.16 -0.74
CA ILE A 32 6.67 -0.93 -0.17
C ILE A 32 7.46 -1.23 1.12
N GLU A 33 7.12 -2.31 1.83
CA GLU A 33 7.75 -2.67 3.11
C GLU A 33 9.19 -3.22 2.98
N LYS A 34 9.64 -3.57 1.77
CA LYS A 34 11.02 -4.03 1.50
C LYS A 34 12.06 -2.91 1.38
N ALA A 35 11.68 -1.64 1.61
CA ALA A 35 12.59 -0.50 1.53
C ALA A 35 13.22 -0.07 2.88
N ASN A 36 12.88 -0.74 3.99
CA ASN A 36 13.24 -0.26 5.35
C ASN A 36 14.46 -0.94 6.02
N ASP A 37 15.24 -1.76 5.33
CA ASP A 37 16.38 -2.49 5.92
C ASP A 37 17.69 -1.68 6.05
N HIS A 38 17.66 -0.34 6.03
CA HIS A 38 18.87 0.51 6.06
C HIS A 38 19.39 0.92 7.45
N ILE A 39 18.83 0.41 8.55
CA ILE A 39 19.02 0.96 9.92
C ILE A 39 20.26 0.39 10.69
N THR A 40 21.36 0.00 10.04
CA THR A 40 22.52 -0.58 10.78
C THR A 40 23.91 -0.07 10.43
N CYS A 41 24.07 1.13 9.87
CA CYS A 41 25.41 1.65 9.51
C CYS A 41 26.10 2.54 10.58
N VAL A 42 25.41 2.95 11.65
CA VAL A 42 25.86 4.13 12.43
C VAL A 42 26.90 3.86 13.54
N LYS A 43 27.38 2.63 13.78
CA LYS A 43 28.11 2.37 15.05
C LYS A 43 29.46 1.65 14.98
N ARG A 44 30.31 1.95 13.99
CA ARG A 44 31.69 1.40 13.99
C ARG A 44 32.84 2.38 13.75
N GLU A 45 32.61 3.61 13.32
CA GLU A 45 33.72 4.49 12.88
C GLU A 45 34.39 5.34 13.99
N LEU A 46 33.76 5.56 15.15
CA LEU A 46 34.34 6.38 16.22
C LEU A 46 35.39 5.66 17.09
N LEU A 47 35.68 4.38 16.85
CA LEU A 47 36.61 3.58 17.67
C LEU A 47 37.93 3.17 16.98
N GLU A 48 38.11 3.41 15.68
CA GLU A 48 39.33 3.00 14.97
C GLU A 48 40.10 4.19 14.37
N SER A 49 40.55 5.11 15.23
CA SER A 49 41.54 6.12 14.88
C SER A 49 42.97 5.58 14.94
N LYS A 50 43.30 4.49 14.23
CA LYS A 50 44.71 4.14 13.95
C LYS A 50 44.91 3.02 12.91
N SER A 51 44.70 3.32 11.63
CA SER A 51 45.50 2.67 10.57
C SER A 51 45.39 3.38 9.23
N THR A 52 46.47 4.11 8.91
CA THR A 52 47.10 4.23 7.59
C THR A 52 46.31 3.75 6.36
N SER A 53 45.79 4.74 5.62
CA SER A 53 46.01 4.91 4.18
C SER A 53 45.80 3.69 3.28
N THR A 54 44.55 3.43 2.92
CA THR A 54 44.15 3.25 1.52
C THR A 54 42.71 3.75 1.39
N SER A 55 42.56 5.03 1.01
CA SER A 55 41.28 5.72 0.85
C SER A 55 40.51 5.20 -0.37
N LYS A 56 40.04 3.96 -0.32
CA LYS A 56 38.97 3.50 -1.19
C LYS A 56 37.65 4.04 -0.64
N LEU A 57 37.28 5.20 -1.17
CA LEU A 57 35.92 5.66 -1.46
C LEU A 57 34.80 5.07 -0.56
N CYS A 58 34.82 5.42 0.73
CA CYS A 58 33.64 5.19 1.57
C CYS A 58 32.58 6.23 1.16
N LYS A 59 31.62 5.81 0.33
CA LYS A 59 30.39 6.55 0.09
C LYS A 59 29.42 6.14 1.19
N CYS A 60 29.36 6.94 2.25
CA CYS A 60 28.29 6.84 3.21
C CYS A 60 27.06 7.51 2.60
N ASP A 61 25.96 6.79 2.54
CA ASP A 61 24.66 7.40 2.27
C ASP A 61 24.35 8.36 3.41
N LYS A 62 23.74 9.50 3.08
CA LYS A 62 23.33 10.48 4.10
C LYS A 62 22.18 9.90 4.90
N ASP A 63 22.33 9.88 6.22
CA ASP A 63 21.23 9.51 7.12
C ASP A 63 20.05 10.48 6.94
N CYS A 64 18.83 9.93 6.84
CA CYS A 64 17.62 10.73 6.66
C CYS A 64 17.23 11.53 7.92
N GLU A 65 17.74 11.12 9.08
CA GLU A 65 17.51 11.79 10.35
C GLU A 65 18.83 12.31 10.88
N GLN A 66 19.09 13.61 10.68
CA GLN A 66 20.30 14.27 11.14
C GLN A 66 19.94 15.43 12.07
N SER A 67 20.44 15.38 13.31
CA SER A 67 20.44 16.52 14.22
C SER A 67 21.80 17.23 14.14
N SER A 68 21.81 18.48 13.70
CA SER A 68 23.02 19.32 13.72
C SER A 68 22.88 20.39 14.80
N PRO A 69 23.68 20.35 15.88
CA PRO A 69 23.67 21.42 16.87
C PRO A 69 24.26 22.70 16.27
N GLU A 70 23.53 23.80 16.36
CA GLU A 70 24.00 25.12 15.94
C GLU A 70 24.55 25.89 17.16
N ALA A 71 25.83 26.23 17.12
CA ALA A 71 26.44 27.07 18.16
C ALA A 71 26.13 28.55 17.88
N ARG A 72 25.20 29.13 18.65
CA ARG A 72 24.74 30.52 18.41
C ARG A 72 25.56 31.58 19.11
N HIS A 73 26.08 31.31 20.32
CA HIS A 73 26.86 32.29 21.06
C HIS A 73 27.88 31.62 21.98
N ILE A 74 29.14 32.00 21.84
CA ILE A 74 30.20 31.64 22.77
C ILE A 74 30.49 32.87 23.62
N GLN A 75 30.24 32.79 24.93
CA GLN A 75 30.57 33.87 25.87
C GLN A 75 31.78 33.45 26.70
N TYR A 76 32.79 34.32 26.73
CA TYR A 76 33.96 34.15 27.56
C TYR A 76 33.79 35.02 28.82
N GLY A 77 33.69 34.38 29.98
CA GLY A 77 33.67 35.06 31.27
C GLY A 77 35.06 35.06 31.89
N HIS A 78 35.60 36.24 32.18
CA HIS A 78 36.81 36.35 33.00
C HIS A 78 36.43 36.34 34.48
N LYS A 79 36.80 35.29 35.19
CA LYS A 79 36.73 35.28 36.65
C LYS A 79 38.04 35.83 37.19
N TRP A 80 38.00 37.04 37.73
CA TRP A 80 39.12 37.61 38.48
C TRP A 80 39.32 36.78 39.74
N ILE A 81 40.41 36.02 39.80
CA ILE A 81 40.84 35.38 41.04
C ILE A 81 41.65 36.44 41.77
N ASN A 82 41.13 36.93 42.91
CA ASN A 82 41.90 37.79 43.81
C ASN A 82 42.97 36.95 44.49
N THR A 83 44.05 36.68 43.78
CA THR A 83 45.24 36.03 44.35
C THR A 83 46.24 37.13 44.65
N SER A 84 46.30 37.57 45.91
CA SER A 84 47.25 38.58 46.39
C SER A 84 48.68 38.04 46.58
N THR A 85 49.08 37.04 45.78
CA THR A 85 50.43 36.46 45.83
C THR A 85 50.99 36.42 44.41
N ASP A 86 52.10 37.15 44.21
CA ASP A 86 52.94 37.19 43.00
C ASP A 86 53.51 35.80 42.69
N ILE A 87 52.67 34.93 42.11
CA ILE A 87 53.08 33.65 41.56
C ILE A 87 52.64 33.68 40.10
N ASP A 88 53.58 33.47 39.19
CA ASP A 88 53.30 33.25 37.76
C ASP A 88 52.43 32.00 37.62
N VAL A 89 51.11 32.18 37.57
CA VAL A 89 50.14 31.10 37.36
C VAL A 89 49.81 31.03 35.88
N GLU A 90 50.14 29.89 35.28
CA GLU A 90 49.72 29.51 33.93
C GLU A 90 48.18 29.53 33.83
N VAL A 91 47.66 30.29 32.87
CA VAL A 91 46.20 30.52 32.74
C VAL A 91 45.57 29.33 32.03
N ASP A 92 45.18 28.33 32.82
CA ASP A 92 44.37 27.20 32.35
C ASP A 92 42.87 27.54 32.33
N ILE A 93 42.16 27.03 31.31
CA ILE A 93 40.71 27.16 31.20
C ILE A 93 40.05 26.33 32.31
N ALA A 94 39.53 26.99 33.34
CA ALA A 94 38.98 26.30 34.52
C ALA A 94 37.57 25.72 34.34
N SER A 95 36.77 26.22 33.38
CA SER A 95 35.41 25.72 33.17
C SER A 95 34.83 26.12 31.80
N ILE A 96 34.09 25.20 31.19
CA ILE A 96 33.26 25.44 30.01
C ILE A 96 31.80 25.19 30.41
N LEU A 97 30.93 26.16 30.21
CA LEU A 97 29.48 26.01 30.41
C LEU A 97 28.80 25.89 29.04
N ILE A 98 28.15 24.74 28.80
CA ILE A 98 27.36 24.51 27.58
C ILE A 98 25.89 24.56 27.98
N THR A 99 25.20 25.62 27.57
CA THR A 99 23.75 25.76 27.75
C THR A 99 23.04 25.34 26.47
N MET A 100 22.19 24.32 26.54
CA MET A 100 21.35 23.91 25.43
C MET A 100 20.00 24.63 25.52
N GLU A 101 19.68 25.43 24.50
CA GLU A 101 18.34 26.00 24.34
C GLU A 101 17.43 24.97 23.66
N ASN A 102 16.27 24.67 24.25
CA ASN A 102 15.38 23.60 23.77
C ASN A 102 14.56 23.98 22.52
N SER A 103 14.95 25.03 21.79
CA SER A 103 14.29 25.45 20.56
C SER A 103 14.89 24.72 19.36
N GLY A 104 14.56 23.44 19.21
CA GLY A 104 14.92 22.69 18.01
C GLY A 104 14.07 23.15 16.81
N GLN A 105 14.69 23.63 15.75
CA GLN A 105 14.00 23.83 14.48
C GLN A 105 13.97 22.49 13.73
N LYS A 106 12.78 21.89 13.61
CA LYS A 106 12.61 20.68 12.82
C LYS A 106 12.41 21.06 11.35
N VAL A 107 13.40 20.76 10.51
CA VAL A 107 13.27 20.81 9.05
C VAL A 107 12.87 19.43 8.58
N THR A 108 11.70 19.31 7.94
CA THR A 108 11.23 18.04 7.37
C THR A 108 11.12 18.21 5.87
N GLU A 109 11.83 17.38 5.12
CA GLU A 109 11.68 17.32 3.68
C GLU A 109 10.46 16.48 3.33
N HIS A 110 9.57 17.03 2.51
CA HIS A 110 8.42 16.31 1.99
C HIS A 110 8.58 16.17 0.48
N PRO A 111 8.23 15.02 -0.11
CA PRO A 111 8.19 14.90 -1.56
C PRO A 111 7.18 15.91 -2.11
N GLU A 112 7.63 16.77 -3.02
CA GLU A 112 6.77 17.79 -3.65
C GLU A 112 5.54 17.16 -4.33
N TYR A 113 5.74 15.94 -4.84
CA TYR A 113 4.75 15.23 -5.62
C TYR A 113 4.66 13.76 -5.21
N PRO A 114 3.81 13.42 -4.21
CA PRO A 114 3.62 12.04 -3.79
C PRO A 114 2.97 11.20 -4.89
N PHE A 115 3.28 9.90 -4.92
CA PHE A 115 2.76 8.97 -5.92
C PHE A 115 1.22 8.95 -6.03
N ILE A 116 0.52 9.23 -4.93
CA ILE A 116 -0.95 9.32 -4.95
C ILE A 116 -1.46 10.47 -5.84
N ARG A 117 -0.75 11.62 -5.87
CA ARG A 117 -1.09 12.74 -6.76
C ARG A 117 -0.83 12.37 -8.22
N TYR A 118 0.28 11.67 -8.48
CA TYR A 118 0.58 11.16 -9.82
C TYR A 118 -0.53 10.26 -10.38
N LEU A 119 -0.99 9.29 -9.56
CA LEU A 119 -2.08 8.41 -9.96
C LEU A 119 -3.40 9.16 -10.15
N SER A 120 -3.67 10.17 -9.32
CA SER A 120 -4.84 11.03 -9.45
C SER A 120 -4.83 11.78 -10.78
N ASP A 121 -3.70 12.37 -11.17
CA ASP A 121 -3.58 13.14 -12.40
C ASP A 121 -3.67 12.24 -13.64
N ILE A 122 -3.06 11.05 -13.59
CA ILE A 122 -3.22 10.03 -14.63
C ILE A 122 -4.67 9.57 -14.73
N GLY A 123 -5.31 9.25 -13.62
CA GLY A 123 -6.71 8.83 -13.58
C GLY A 123 -7.65 9.90 -14.10
N GLY A 124 -7.39 11.17 -13.75
CA GLY A 124 -8.11 12.33 -14.26
C GLY A 124 -7.94 12.48 -15.77
N CYS A 125 -6.71 12.41 -16.29
CA CYS A 125 -6.43 12.46 -17.72
C CYS A 125 -7.08 11.30 -18.49
N PHE A 126 -6.99 10.06 -18.00
CA PHE A 126 -7.63 8.91 -18.63
C PHE A 126 -9.15 9.00 -18.59
N GLY A 127 -9.72 9.41 -17.46
CA GLY A 127 -11.17 9.61 -17.31
C GLY A 127 -11.68 10.67 -18.28
N LEU A 128 -10.92 11.75 -18.49
CA LEU A 128 -11.25 12.81 -19.43
C LEU A 128 -11.07 12.38 -20.90
N PHE A 129 -9.95 11.74 -21.25
CA PHE A 129 -9.62 11.40 -22.64
C PHE A 129 -10.46 10.26 -23.20
N LEU A 130 -10.65 9.21 -22.41
CA LEU A 130 -11.35 8.02 -22.90
C LEU A 130 -12.87 8.17 -22.73
N GLY A 131 -13.35 9.03 -21.81
CA GLY A 131 -14.73 9.00 -21.35
C GLY A 131 -15.12 7.63 -20.75
N ILE A 132 -14.14 6.75 -20.57
CA ILE A 132 -14.27 5.40 -20.05
C ILE A 132 -14.31 5.57 -18.54
N SER A 133 -15.51 5.45 -17.99
CA SER A 133 -15.67 5.27 -16.55
C SER A 133 -14.97 3.99 -16.09
N ALA A 134 -14.62 3.88 -14.81
CA ALA A 134 -14.09 2.64 -14.25
C ALA A 134 -14.98 1.43 -14.59
N ALA A 135 -16.30 1.62 -14.69
CA ALA A 135 -17.25 0.57 -15.09
C ALA A 135 -16.98 0.00 -16.49
N THR A 136 -16.63 0.85 -17.46
CA THR A 136 -16.30 0.38 -18.82
C THR A 136 -14.99 -0.40 -18.87
N PHE A 137 -14.02 -0.06 -18.01
CA PHE A 137 -12.80 -0.84 -17.87
C PHE A 137 -13.06 -2.22 -17.24
N PHE A 138 -13.88 -2.28 -16.18
CA PHE A 138 -14.30 -3.56 -15.59
C PHE A 138 -15.08 -4.43 -16.58
N GLY A 139 -16.01 -3.85 -17.35
CA GLY A 139 -16.71 -4.59 -18.40
C GLY A 139 -15.78 -5.13 -19.48
N PHE A 140 -14.72 -4.39 -19.83
CA PHE A 140 -13.70 -4.86 -20.77
C PHE A 140 -12.88 -6.03 -20.21
N ILE A 141 -12.52 -5.98 -18.91
CA ILE A 141 -11.83 -7.09 -18.24
C ILE A 141 -12.72 -8.35 -18.23
N GLU A 142 -14.00 -8.23 -17.88
CA GLU A 142 -14.94 -9.36 -17.90
C GLU A 142 -15.04 -9.98 -19.30
N LEU A 143 -15.10 -9.14 -20.34
CA LEU A 143 -15.12 -9.59 -21.72
C LEU A 143 -13.84 -10.35 -22.10
N ILE A 144 -12.66 -9.84 -21.72
CA ILE A 144 -11.39 -10.54 -21.93
C ILE A 144 -11.36 -11.88 -21.20
N ILE A 145 -11.77 -11.93 -19.93
CA ILE A 145 -11.81 -13.17 -19.14
C ILE A 145 -12.73 -14.20 -19.83
N ASN A 146 -13.89 -13.76 -20.32
CA ASN A 146 -14.82 -14.64 -21.03
C ASN A 146 -14.26 -15.16 -22.35
N ILE A 147 -13.51 -14.35 -23.09
CA ILE A 147 -12.80 -14.79 -24.31
C ILE A 147 -11.74 -15.85 -23.95
N ILE A 148 -10.91 -15.59 -22.93
CA ILE A 148 -9.87 -16.52 -22.49
C ILE A 148 -10.49 -17.86 -22.05
N ARG A 149 -11.59 -17.84 -21.28
CA ARG A 149 -12.32 -19.06 -20.89
C ARG A 149 -12.78 -19.86 -22.09
N LYS A 150 -13.38 -19.22 -23.09
CA LYS A 150 -13.82 -19.90 -24.32
C LYS A 150 -12.65 -20.53 -25.09
N ILE A 151 -11.53 -19.82 -25.19
CA ILE A 151 -10.31 -20.34 -25.85
C ILE A 151 -9.75 -21.54 -25.08
N LEU A 152 -9.71 -21.49 -23.75
CA LEU A 152 -9.25 -22.59 -22.90
C LEU A 152 -10.13 -23.84 -23.06
N ILE A 153 -11.45 -23.68 -23.03
CA ILE A 153 -12.39 -24.80 -23.23
C ILE A 153 -12.20 -25.40 -24.62
N ALA A 154 -12.10 -24.57 -25.67
CA ALA A 154 -11.89 -25.05 -27.03
C ALA A 154 -10.58 -25.83 -27.19
N LYS A 155 -9.50 -25.41 -26.50
CA LYS A 155 -8.23 -26.15 -26.50
C LYS A 155 -8.35 -27.50 -25.79
N LEU A 156 -9.02 -27.56 -24.64
CA LEU A 156 -9.24 -28.81 -23.92
C LEU A 156 -10.03 -29.82 -24.76
N CYS A 157 -11.04 -29.36 -25.51
CA CYS A 157 -11.81 -30.23 -26.41
C CYS A 157 -11.02 -30.69 -27.65
N ALA A 158 -10.04 -29.91 -28.10
CA ALA A 158 -9.21 -30.28 -29.25
C ALA A 158 -8.22 -31.41 -28.91
N ASP A 159 -7.66 -31.40 -27.69
CA ASP A 159 -6.70 -32.43 -27.25
C ASP A 159 -7.37 -33.80 -27.03
N GLU A 160 -8.67 -33.84 -26.77
CA GLU A 160 -9.43 -35.08 -26.54
C GLU A 160 -9.77 -35.82 -27.86
N SER A 161 -9.76 -35.12 -29.00
CA SER A 161 -10.14 -35.71 -30.29
C SER A 161 -9.04 -36.62 -30.89
N GLU A 162 -7.85 -36.68 -30.32
CA GLU A 162 -6.75 -37.50 -30.83
C GLU A 162 -6.63 -38.86 -30.13
N LYS A 163 -7.44 -39.14 -29.09
CA LYS A 163 -7.19 -40.32 -28.22
C LYS A 163 -8.35 -41.30 -27.96
N SER A 164 -9.56 -41.07 -28.47
CA SER A 164 -10.64 -42.05 -28.30
C SER A 164 -11.72 -41.97 -29.39
N ASP A 165 -11.86 -43.05 -30.16
CA ASP A 165 -13.09 -43.36 -30.88
C ASP A 165 -14.24 -43.51 -29.84
N GLU A 166 -15.33 -42.77 -30.03
CA GLU A 166 -16.59 -42.79 -29.24
C GLU A 166 -16.62 -42.13 -27.84
N VAL A 167 -16.30 -40.84 -27.72
CA VAL A 167 -16.95 -39.99 -26.68
C VAL A 167 -17.48 -38.70 -27.32
N SER A 168 -18.80 -38.61 -27.44
CA SER A 168 -19.53 -37.48 -28.01
C SER A 168 -19.53 -36.31 -27.03
N CYS A 169 -18.70 -35.29 -27.29
CA CYS A 169 -18.80 -33.97 -26.66
C CYS A 169 -20.02 -33.21 -27.19
N SER A 170 -21.23 -33.66 -26.87
CA SER A 170 -22.48 -32.96 -27.21
C SER A 170 -23.09 -32.25 -26.00
N ALA A 171 -22.28 -31.83 -25.03
CA ALA A 171 -22.78 -30.96 -23.97
C ALA A 171 -22.98 -29.57 -24.56
N THR A 172 -24.23 -29.19 -24.79
CA THR A 172 -24.54 -27.84 -25.25
C THR A 172 -24.16 -26.83 -24.15
N PRO A 173 -23.64 -25.64 -24.48
CA PRO A 173 -23.24 -24.65 -23.47
C PRO A 173 -24.35 -24.30 -22.47
N ALA A 174 -25.61 -24.44 -22.88
CA ALA A 174 -26.79 -24.22 -22.06
C ALA A 174 -26.97 -25.25 -20.94
N GLU A 175 -26.53 -26.50 -21.14
CA GLU A 175 -26.64 -27.56 -20.11
C GLU A 175 -25.58 -27.37 -19.01
N ILE A 176 -24.39 -26.90 -19.38
CA ILE A 176 -23.31 -26.60 -18.43
C ILE A 176 -23.67 -25.40 -17.55
N GLU A 177 -24.32 -24.38 -18.13
CA GLU A 177 -24.80 -23.22 -17.38
C GLU A 177 -25.92 -23.60 -16.39
N TYR A 178 -26.80 -24.52 -16.76
CA TYR A 178 -27.86 -25.00 -15.87
C TYR A 178 -27.33 -25.81 -14.68
N GLU A 179 -26.39 -26.73 -14.91
CA GLU A 179 -25.78 -27.54 -13.83
C GLU A 179 -24.94 -26.67 -12.88
N THR A 180 -24.17 -25.70 -13.39
CA THR A 180 -23.40 -24.78 -12.53
C THR A 180 -24.30 -23.85 -11.69
N LEU A 181 -25.42 -23.36 -12.26
CA LEU A 181 -26.42 -22.60 -11.50
C LEU A 181 -27.13 -23.45 -10.44
N LYS A 182 -27.38 -24.73 -10.73
CA LYS A 182 -28.00 -25.67 -9.78
C LYS A 182 -27.06 -25.98 -8.61
N GLN A 183 -25.75 -26.10 -8.88
CA GLN A 183 -24.73 -26.26 -7.85
C GLN A 183 -24.60 -25.02 -6.96
N TYR A 184 -24.57 -23.81 -7.56
CA TYR A 184 -24.55 -22.55 -6.81
C TYR A 184 -25.80 -22.35 -5.94
N ARG A 185 -26.98 -22.73 -6.44
CA ARG A 185 -28.24 -22.70 -5.68
C ARG A 185 -28.16 -23.57 -4.43
N ASN A 186 -27.55 -24.76 -4.53
CA ASN A 186 -27.42 -25.67 -3.40
C ASN A 186 -26.42 -25.17 -2.35
N GLU A 187 -25.33 -24.52 -2.76
CA GLU A 187 -24.38 -23.88 -1.84
C GLU A 187 -25.01 -22.68 -1.10
N ILE A 188 -25.80 -21.85 -1.79
CA ILE A 188 -26.53 -20.74 -1.15
C ILE A 188 -27.54 -21.27 -0.13
N HIS A 189 -28.27 -22.35 -0.45
CA HIS A 189 -29.19 -22.98 0.50
C HIS A 189 -28.46 -23.56 1.73
N SER A 190 -27.23 -24.05 1.58
CA SER A 190 -26.39 -24.48 2.69
C SER A 190 -25.90 -23.32 3.55
N TYR A 191 -25.62 -22.16 2.95
CA TYR A 191 -25.09 -21.00 3.67
C TYR A 191 -26.17 -20.20 4.41
N TYR A 192 -27.41 -20.21 3.92
CA TYR A 192 -28.55 -19.53 4.54
C TYR A 192 -29.48 -20.48 5.32
N GLY A 193 -28.93 -21.59 5.83
CA GLY A 193 -29.63 -22.50 6.74
C GLY A 193 -30.42 -21.72 7.80
N GLU A 194 -31.74 -21.93 7.78
CA GLU A 194 -32.76 -21.51 8.75
C GLU A 194 -32.38 -20.31 9.64
N LEU A 195 -32.27 -19.11 9.08
CA LEU A 195 -32.39 -17.91 9.91
C LEU A 195 -33.87 -17.80 10.33
N PRO A 196 -34.20 -17.96 11.63
CA PRO A 196 -35.57 -17.80 12.08
C PRO A 196 -35.98 -16.34 11.81
N PHE A 197 -36.93 -16.19 10.89
CA PHE A 197 -37.55 -14.91 10.58
C PHE A 197 -38.37 -14.45 11.80
N GLN A 198 -37.70 -13.88 12.79
CA GLN A 198 -38.32 -13.24 13.95
C GLN A 198 -38.92 -11.91 13.48
N ARG A 199 -40.16 -11.98 13.00
CA ARG A 199 -40.99 -10.81 12.69
C ARG A 199 -41.31 -10.10 14.01
N LYS A 200 -40.49 -9.13 14.42
CA LYS A 200 -40.84 -8.18 15.49
C LYS A 200 -42.01 -7.33 15.01
N THR A 201 -43.22 -7.71 15.41
CA THR A 201 -44.38 -6.82 15.41
C THR A 201 -44.15 -5.73 16.45
N GLN A 202 -43.80 -4.51 16.01
CA GLN A 202 -43.89 -3.33 16.86
C GLN A 202 -45.37 -3.02 17.07
N ASN A 203 -45.85 -3.30 18.28
CA ASN A 203 -47.11 -2.73 18.75
C ASN A 203 -46.87 -1.25 19.00
N VAL A 204 -47.46 -0.41 18.15
CA VAL A 204 -47.61 1.02 18.37
C VAL A 204 -48.80 1.20 19.31
N SER A 205 -48.53 1.56 20.57
CA SER A 205 -49.53 2.02 21.53
C SER A 205 -49.63 3.54 21.46
N ASN A 206 -50.84 4.03 21.19
CA ASN A 206 -51.25 5.44 21.24
C ASN A 206 -51.29 5.98 22.67
#